data_AF-A0A1V6EKE2-F1
#
_entry.id   AF-A0A1V6EKE2-F1
#
_cell.length_a   1.000
_cell.length_b   1.000
_cell.length_c   1.000
_cell.angle_alpha   90.00
_cell.angle_beta   90.00
_cell.angle_gamma   90.00
#
_symmetry.space_group_name_H-M   'P 1'
#
loop_
_entity.id
_entity.type
_entity.pdbx_description
1 polymer ?
#
loop_
_entity_poly.entity_id
_entity_poly.type
_entity_poly.pdbx_seq_one_letter_code
_entity_poly.pdbx_strand_id
1 'polypeptide(L)'
;MRKEKPPVTVKDIEDAIVDWEESLRWIARGPDYEEYDYDLSKREYLDDAIRETGDKPLPAELAERIARADHYFRELTKESDECVWSDPHKFDRERYWYYYRWPRH
;
A
#
# COMPACT_ATOMS: atom_id res chain seq x y z
N MET A 1 20.00 23.38 10.27
CA MET A 1 20.14 21.93 10.50
C MET A 1 18.80 21.28 10.19
N ARG A 2 18.71 20.42 9.16
CA ARG A 2 17.55 19.52 9.03
C ARG A 2 17.62 18.55 10.20
N LYS A 3 16.54 18.39 10.96
CA LYS A 3 16.45 17.32 11.96
C LYS A 3 16.48 15.99 11.20
N GLU A 4 17.34 15.06 11.60
CA GLU A 4 17.34 13.71 11.05
C GLU A 4 16.00 13.05 11.38
N LYS A 5 15.38 12.39 10.39
CA LYS A 5 14.16 11.61 10.60
C LYS A 5 14.52 10.43 11.53
N PRO A 6 13.74 10.15 12.58
CA PRO A 6 13.97 8.97 13.40
C PRO A 6 13.87 7.69 12.54
N PRO A 7 14.61 6.62 12.90
CA PRO A 7 14.53 5.35 12.19
C PRO A 7 13.13 4.74 12.32
N VAL A 8 12.66 4.10 11.25
CA VAL A 8 11.40 3.34 11.26
C VAL A 8 11.50 2.17 12.24
N THR A 9 10.47 2.03 13.05
CA THR A 9 10.31 0.98 14.04
C THR A 9 9.34 -0.10 13.56
N VAL A 10 9.33 -1.25 14.23
CA VAL A 10 8.33 -2.31 13.98
C VAL A 10 6.91 -1.78 14.19
N LYS A 11 6.72 -0.87 15.15
CA LYS A 11 5.43 -0.26 15.43
C LYS A 11 4.95 0.61 14.26
N ASP A 12 5.84 1.38 13.63
CA ASP A 12 5.48 2.20 12.48
C ASP A 12 4.99 1.34 11.29
N ILE A 13 5.58 0.15 11.11
CA ILE A 13 5.11 -0.83 10.11
C ILE A 13 3.75 -1.39 10.51
N GLU A 14 3.56 -1.73 11.78
CA GLU A 14 2.27 -2.22 12.28
C GLU A 14 1.16 -1.19 12.08
N ASP A 15 1.42 0.08 12.40
CA ASP A 15 0.49 1.19 12.17
C ASP A 15 0.19 1.36 10.67
N ALA A 16 1.20 1.26 9.80
CA ALA A 16 0.99 1.30 8.34
C ALA A 16 0.19 0.11 7.79
N ILE A 17 0.32 -1.09 8.39
CA ILE A 17 -0.52 -2.26 8.07
C ILE A 17 -1.98 -1.98 8.47
N VAL A 18 -2.21 -1.38 9.64
CA VAL A 18 -3.57 -1.02 10.09
C VAL A 18 -4.21 -0.02 9.13
N ASP A 19 -3.49 1.01 8.72
CA ASP A 19 -3.97 1.99 7.74
C ASP A 19 -4.33 1.31 6.41
N TRP A 20 -3.48 0.38 5.93
CA TRP A 20 -3.77 -0.36 4.70
C TRP A 20 -5.00 -1.25 4.84
N GLU A 21 -5.10 -2.02 5.93
CA GLU A 21 -6.27 -2.86 6.23
C GLU A 21 -7.57 -2.04 6.35
N GLU A 22 -7.49 -0.79 6.84
CA GLU A 22 -8.62 0.13 6.89
C GLU A 22 -9.04 0.60 5.49
N SER A 23 -8.10 1.05 4.66
CA SER A 23 -8.38 1.42 3.27
C SER A 23 -9.01 0.27 2.47
N LEU A 24 -8.61 -0.98 2.72
CA LEU A 24 -9.26 -2.14 2.09
C LEU A 24 -10.74 -2.31 2.47
N ARG A 25 -11.16 -1.82 3.65
CA ARG A 25 -12.58 -1.82 4.03
C ARG A 25 -13.37 -0.78 3.26
N TRP A 26 -12.77 0.37 2.95
CA TRP A 26 -13.39 1.42 2.14
C TRP A 26 -13.50 0.97 0.68
N ILE A 27 -12.41 0.45 0.12
CA ILE A 27 -12.39 -0.14 -1.24
C ILE A 27 -13.46 -1.23 -1.37
N ALA A 28 -13.61 -2.11 -0.39
CA ALA A 28 -14.60 -3.20 -0.44
C ALA A 28 -16.07 -2.73 -0.41
N ARG A 29 -16.35 -1.52 0.07
CA ARG A 29 -17.73 -0.98 0.19
C ARG A 29 -18.24 -0.33 -1.10
N GLY A 30 -17.42 -0.28 -2.14
CA GLY A 30 -17.64 0.57 -3.31
C GLY A 30 -16.86 1.86 -3.13
N PRO A 31 -15.68 1.97 -3.75
CA PRO A 31 -14.80 3.10 -3.50
C PRO A 31 -15.42 4.38 -4.05
N ASP A 32 -15.30 5.45 -3.27
CA ASP A 32 -15.36 6.78 -3.84
C ASP A 32 -14.13 6.94 -4.75
N TYR A 33 -14.35 7.09 -6.06
CA TYR A 33 -13.25 7.22 -7.02
C TYR A 33 -12.42 8.48 -6.77
N GLU A 34 -12.96 9.48 -6.04
CA GLU A 34 -12.21 10.66 -5.60
C GLU A 34 -11.28 10.37 -4.41
N GLU A 35 -11.49 9.26 -3.68
CA GLU A 35 -10.66 8.85 -2.53
C GLU A 35 -9.85 7.57 -2.81
N TYR A 36 -10.06 6.92 -3.96
CA TYR A 36 -9.40 5.65 -4.27
C TYR A 36 -7.88 5.76 -4.33
N ASP A 37 -7.36 6.86 -4.88
CA ASP A 37 -5.93 7.16 -4.91
C ASP A 37 -5.35 7.36 -3.49
N TYR A 38 -6.10 8.02 -2.61
CA TYR A 38 -5.77 8.19 -1.20
C TYR A 38 -5.75 6.84 -0.47
N ASP A 39 -6.71 5.96 -0.71
CA ASP A 39 -6.72 4.61 -0.15
C ASP A 39 -5.51 3.79 -0.61
N LEU A 40 -5.17 3.85 -1.90
CA LEU A 40 -3.99 3.18 -2.43
C LEU A 40 -2.69 3.76 -1.89
N SER A 41 -2.64 5.05 -1.53
CA SER A 41 -1.45 5.66 -0.93
C SER A 41 -1.05 5.01 0.40
N LYS A 42 -1.98 4.37 1.12
CA LYS A 42 -1.64 3.63 2.36
C LYS A 42 -0.76 2.43 2.08
N ARG A 43 -0.94 1.78 0.92
CA ARG A 43 -0.04 0.71 0.48
C ARG A 43 1.34 1.23 0.10
N GLU A 44 1.44 2.44 -0.45
CA GLU A 44 2.72 3.12 -0.67
C GLU A 44 3.42 3.46 0.64
N TYR A 45 2.70 3.99 1.63
CA TYR A 45 3.28 4.30 2.94
C TYR A 45 3.81 3.04 3.63
N LEU A 46 3.10 1.92 3.53
CA LEU A 46 3.57 0.63 3.99
C LEU A 46 4.82 0.17 3.22
N ASP A 47 4.85 0.31 1.89
CA ASP A 47 6.02 -0.03 1.06
C ASP A 47 7.27 0.75 1.49
N ASP A 48 7.11 2.07 1.66
CA ASP A 48 8.19 2.95 2.10
C ASP A 48 8.65 2.63 3.52
N ALA A 49 7.73 2.35 4.44
CA ALA A 49 8.08 1.93 5.80
C ALA A 49 8.90 0.63 5.80
N ILE A 50 8.49 -0.37 5.02
CA ILE A 50 9.23 -1.63 4.88
C ILE A 50 10.63 -1.36 4.32
N ARG A 51 10.75 -0.59 3.25
CA ARG A 51 12.05 -0.26 2.63
C ARG A 51 12.98 0.50 3.57
N GLU A 52 12.43 1.43 4.36
CA GLU A 52 13.19 2.19 5.35
C GLU A 52 13.75 1.31 6.49
N THR A 53 13.22 0.10 6.70
CA THR A 53 13.84 -0.87 7.63
C THR A 53 15.09 -1.56 7.08
N GLY A 54 15.36 -1.45 5.77
CA GLY A 54 16.49 -2.07 5.09
C GLY A 54 16.38 -3.59 5.02
N ASP A 55 17.50 -4.30 5.06
CA ASP A 55 17.57 -5.77 4.93
C ASP A 55 17.11 -6.53 6.18
N LYS A 56 16.46 -5.85 7.14
CA LYS A 56 15.97 -6.50 8.36
C LYS A 56 14.72 -7.29 8.04
N PRO A 57 14.68 -8.60 8.35
CA PRO A 57 13.46 -9.37 8.14
C PRO A 57 12.34 -8.83 9.04
N LEU A 58 11.14 -8.69 8.47
CA LEU A 58 9.95 -8.40 9.24
C LEU A 58 9.60 -9.57 10.17
N PRO A 59 8.99 -9.32 11.34
CA PRO A 59 8.34 -10.36 12.11
C PRO A 59 7.35 -11.14 11.24
N ALA A 60 7.34 -12.47 11.37
CA ALA A 60 6.54 -13.36 10.52
C ALA A 60 5.05 -12.98 10.51
N GLU A 61 4.50 -12.62 11.68
CA GLU A 61 3.10 -12.20 11.82
C GLU A 61 2.77 -10.95 10.99
N LEU A 62 3.66 -9.96 10.94
CA LEU A 62 3.46 -8.76 10.14
C LEU A 62 3.56 -9.07 8.64
N ALA A 63 4.54 -9.89 8.24
CA ALA A 63 4.68 -10.33 6.86
C ALA A 63 3.43 -11.09 6.37
N GLU A 64 2.86 -11.96 7.21
CA GLU A 64 1.63 -12.66 6.91
C GLU A 64 0.41 -11.73 6.83
N ARG A 65 0.30 -10.72 7.71
CA ARG A 65 -0.76 -9.71 7.62
C ARG A 65 -0.70 -8.94 6.30
N ILE A 66 0.49 -8.49 5.91
CA ILE A 66 0.71 -7.81 4.63
C ILE A 66 0.28 -8.70 3.46
N ALA A 67 0.72 -9.97 3.45
CA ALA A 67 0.38 -10.91 2.39
C ALA A 67 -1.15 -11.15 2.30
N ARG A 68 -1.85 -11.26 3.43
CA ARG A 68 -3.31 -11.40 3.46
C ARG A 68 -4.02 -10.14 2.96
N ALA A 69 -3.56 -8.96 3.37
CA ALA A 69 -4.10 -7.68 2.91
C ALA A 69 -3.92 -7.50 1.40
N ASP A 70 -2.71 -7.76 0.88
CA ASP A 70 -2.39 -7.68 -0.54
C ASP A 70 -3.18 -8.72 -1.36
N HIS A 71 -3.39 -9.92 -0.83
CA HIS A 71 -4.27 -10.92 -1.45
C HIS A 71 -5.72 -10.42 -1.50
N TYR A 72 -6.27 -9.93 -0.38
CA TYR A 72 -7.63 -9.42 -0.32
C TYR A 72 -7.84 -8.26 -1.30
N PHE A 73 -6.88 -7.34 -1.40
CA PHE A 73 -6.90 -6.27 -2.39
C PHE A 73 -6.98 -6.79 -3.83
N ARG A 74 -6.22 -7.85 -4.17
CA ARG A 74 -6.24 -8.47 -5.51
C ARG A 74 -7.58 -9.12 -5.84
N GLU A 75 -8.31 -9.61 -4.84
CA GLU A 75 -9.67 -10.15 -5.01
C GLU A 75 -10.67 -9.02 -5.28
N LEU A 76 -10.56 -7.89 -4.58
CA LEU A 76 -11.44 -6.72 -4.75
C LEU A 76 -11.25 -6.01 -6.11
N THR A 77 -10.07 -6.17 -6.73
CA THR A 77 -9.65 -5.38 -7.88
C THR A 77 -9.29 -6.24 -9.10
N LYS A 78 -9.20 -5.59 -10.26
CA LYS A 78 -8.66 -6.15 -11.51
C LYS A 78 -7.40 -5.39 -11.91
N GLU A 79 -6.47 -6.08 -12.57
CA GLU A 79 -5.30 -5.42 -13.16
C GLU A 79 -5.70 -4.54 -14.34
N SER A 80 -4.94 -3.47 -14.53
CA SER A 80 -5.04 -2.54 -15.66
C SER A 80 -3.65 -2.13 -16.12
N ASP A 81 -3.55 -1.70 -17.36
CA ASP A 81 -2.36 -1.01 -17.88
C ASP A 81 -2.38 0.48 -17.53
N GLU A 82 -3.52 0.99 -17.06
CA GLU A 82 -3.72 2.39 -16.67
C GLU A 82 -3.40 2.59 -15.18
N CYS A 83 -2.43 3.46 -14.91
CA CYS A 83 -2.10 3.92 -13.56
C CYS A 83 -3.16 4.88 -13.03
N VAL A 84 -3.58 4.72 -11.78
CA VAL A 84 -4.57 5.60 -11.11
C VAL A 84 -4.15 7.08 -11.15
N TRP A 85 -2.85 7.38 -11.06
CA TRP A 85 -2.33 8.75 -11.11
C TRP A 85 -2.19 9.34 -12.52
N SER A 86 -2.48 8.57 -13.58
CA SER A 86 -2.27 8.96 -14.99
C SER A 86 -0.82 9.39 -15.33
N ASP A 87 0.16 9.12 -14.47
CA ASP A 87 1.59 9.38 -14.68
C ASP A 87 2.41 8.07 -14.51
N PRO A 88 2.55 7.28 -15.59
CA PRO A 88 3.31 6.03 -15.54
C PRO A 88 4.83 6.23 -15.44
N HIS A 89 5.34 7.45 -15.66
CA HIS A 89 6.77 7.74 -15.57
C HIS A 89 7.24 7.89 -14.11
N LYS A 90 6.32 8.27 -13.21
CA LYS A 90 6.59 8.39 -11.79
C LYS A 90 6.41 7.08 -11.02
N PHE A 91 5.50 6.23 -11.47
CA PHE A 91 5.10 5.02 -10.78
C PHE A 91 5.33 3.79 -11.65
N ASP A 92 6.52 3.19 -11.57
CA ASP A 92 6.80 1.95 -12.29
C ASP A 92 5.90 0.82 -11.80
N ARG A 93 5.45 -0.03 -12.73
CA ARG A 93 4.43 -1.05 -12.43
C ARG A 93 4.93 -2.17 -11.52
N GLU A 94 6.23 -2.45 -11.51
CA GLU A 94 6.77 -3.52 -10.69
C GLU A 94 6.71 -3.15 -9.21
N ARG A 95 7.17 -1.94 -8.86
CA ARG A 95 7.12 -1.43 -7.49
C ARG A 95 5.70 -1.01 -7.09
N TYR A 96 5.03 -0.26 -7.96
CA TYR A 96 3.74 0.37 -7.67
C TYR A 96 2.56 -0.41 -8.23
N TRP A 97 2.65 -1.74 -8.26
CA TRP A 97 1.63 -2.63 -8.87
C TRP A 97 0.21 -2.36 -8.40
N TYR A 98 0.02 -1.83 -7.18
CA TYR A 98 -1.27 -1.49 -6.60
C TYR A 98 -1.93 -0.28 -7.27
N TYR A 99 -1.17 0.68 -7.81
CA TYR A 99 -1.70 1.78 -8.63
C TYR A 99 -2.14 1.35 -10.03
N TYR A 100 -1.87 0.11 -10.43
CA TYR A 100 -2.29 -0.49 -11.69
C TYR A 100 -3.44 -1.48 -11.50
N ARG A 101 -4.21 -1.29 -10.43
CA ARG A 101 -5.42 -2.07 -10.18
C ARG A 101 -6.59 -1.13 -9.99
N TRP A 102 -7.75 -1.56 -10.48
CA TRP A 102 -9.00 -0.83 -10.38
C TRP A 102 -10.06 -1.70 -9.72
N PRO A 103 -11.04 -1.11 -9.03
CA PRO A 103 -12.16 -1.84 -8.44
C PRO A 103 -12.90 -2.67 -9.49
N ARG A 104 -13.44 -3.84 -9.08
CA ARG A 104 -14.18 -4.73 -10.00
C ARG A 104 -15.62 -4.28 -10.26
N HIS A 105 -16.17 -3.43 -9.41
CA HIS A 105 -17.60 -3.06 -9.35
C HIS A 105 -17.88 -1.76 -10.09
#